data_AF-A0A1G6I0E5-F1
#
_entry.id   AF-A0A1G6I0E5-F1
#
_cell.length_a   1.000
_cell.length_b   1.000
_cell.length_c   1.000
_cell.angle_alpha   90.00
_cell.angle_beta   90.00
_cell.angle_gamma   90.00
#
_symmetry.space_group_name_H-M   'P 1'
#
loop_
_entity.id
_entity.type
_entity.pdbx_description
1 polymer ?
#
loop_
_entity_poly.entity_id
_entity_poly.type
_entity_poly.pdbx_seq_one_letter_code
_entity_poly.pdbx_strand_id
1 'polypeptide(L)'
;MIIFEPSGLDDFKTMLYPGRKNRIKSPACLQVLLTVYALQTSLMKIYFLFLFLLFSITVFGQTKNSKTKNKMDLSKIENETVRTAINALQANNRDTWYACFTDDASFTDDGRPLDLRSFFDNAFDKKEKFLDIDAIENNGKDIYGNFYAGQWGTFRVFFKFHQHTNGKLDRLDIGQAHQ
;
A
#
# COMPACT_ATOMS: atom_id res chain seq x y z
N MET A 1 18.76 -20.46 23.59
CA MET A 1 17.43 -20.17 24.16
C MET A 1 17.65 -19.25 25.35
N ILE A 2 17.57 -17.94 25.13
CA ILE A 2 17.77 -16.93 26.17
C ILE A 2 16.38 -16.39 26.49
N ILE A 3 15.94 -16.61 27.73
CA ILE A 3 14.66 -16.15 28.24
C ILE A 3 14.88 -14.70 28.71
N PHE A 4 14.20 -13.75 28.07
CA PHE A 4 14.08 -12.38 28.58
C PHE A 4 12.93 -12.34 29.60
N GLU A 5 13.24 -11.87 30.80
CA GLU A 5 12.30 -11.59 31.88
C GLU A 5 11.71 -10.17 31.69
N PRO A 6 10.38 -9.95 31.73
CA PRO A 6 9.81 -8.63 31.54
C PRO A 6 9.48 -7.96 32.89
N SER A 7 10.48 -7.42 33.58
CA SER A 7 10.25 -6.54 34.73
C SER A 7 10.19 -5.08 34.26
N GLY A 8 9.00 -4.57 33.91
CA GLY A 8 8.90 -3.19 33.45
C GLY A 8 7.50 -2.61 33.23
N LEU A 9 6.43 -3.25 33.70
CA LEU A 9 5.06 -2.76 33.47
C LEU A 9 4.38 -2.19 34.73
N ASP A 10 4.95 -2.41 35.92
CA ASP A 10 4.33 -1.96 37.17
C ASP A 10 4.68 -0.52 37.56
N ASP A 11 5.77 0.04 37.01
CA ASP A 11 6.26 1.38 37.41
C ASP A 11 5.60 2.54 36.65
N PHE A 12 4.95 2.27 35.50
CA PHE A 12 4.26 3.31 34.72
C PHE A 12 2.86 3.67 35.23
N LYS A 13 2.21 2.76 35.98
CA LYS A 13 0.82 2.95 36.42
C LYS A 13 0.70 3.96 37.57
N THR A 14 1.77 4.15 38.33
CA THR A 14 1.82 5.03 39.50
C THR A 14 2.15 6.48 39.13
N MET A 15 2.74 6.71 37.95
CA MET A 15 3.17 8.05 37.51
C MET A 15 2.08 8.86 36.79
N LEU A 16 1.07 8.20 36.20
CA LEU A 16 0.04 8.89 35.41
C LEU A 16 -1.22 9.30 36.19
N TYR A 17 -1.37 8.90 37.46
CA TYR A 17 -2.53 9.28 38.28
C TYR A 17 -2.17 9.58 39.74
N PRO A 18 -1.59 10.75 40.05
CA PRO A 18 -1.50 11.22 41.42
C PRO A 18 -2.92 11.46 41.96
N GLY A 19 -3.22 10.80 43.08
CA GLY A 19 -4.55 10.72 43.69
C GLY A 19 -5.27 12.06 43.82
N ARG A 20 -6.49 12.12 43.27
CA ARG A 20 -7.43 13.22 43.49
C ARG A 20 -8.57 12.72 44.36
N LYS A 21 -8.58 13.19 45.61
CA LYS A 21 -9.58 12.92 46.65
C LYS A 21 -11.01 12.98 46.09
N ASN A 22 -11.79 11.94 46.40
CA ASN A 22 -13.21 11.81 46.12
C ASN A 22 -13.99 13.04 46.60
N ARG A 23 -14.30 13.96 45.67
CA ARG A 23 -15.33 14.97 45.86
C ARG A 23 -16.59 14.41 45.19
N ILE A 24 -17.49 13.85 45.98
CA ILE A 24 -18.84 13.50 45.51
C ILE A 24 -19.45 14.78 44.96
N LYS A 25 -19.60 14.88 43.63
CA LYS A 25 -20.31 15.98 43.00
C LYS A 25 -21.78 15.82 43.41
N SER A 26 -22.34 16.86 44.05
CA SER A 26 -23.76 16.93 44.41
C SER A 26 -24.62 16.45 43.22
N PRO A 27 -25.69 15.67 43.44
CA PRO A 27 -26.53 15.13 42.36
C PRO A 27 -27.08 16.23 41.43
N ALA A 28 -27.26 17.46 41.94
CA ALA A 28 -27.62 18.62 41.14
C ALA A 28 -26.53 19.02 40.13
N CYS A 29 -25.25 18.90 40.49
CA CYS A 29 -24.11 19.20 39.61
C CYS A 29 -23.94 18.13 38.51
N LEU A 30 -24.25 16.87 38.82
CA LEU A 30 -24.21 15.79 37.84
C LEU A 30 -25.35 15.92 36.81
N GLN A 31 -26.55 16.32 37.25
CA GLN A 31 -27.68 16.57 36.36
C GLN A 31 -27.42 17.73 35.39
N VAL A 32 -26.78 18.82 35.87
CA VAL A 32 -26.39 19.96 35.03
C VAL A 32 -25.30 19.58 34.01
N LEU A 33 -24.33 18.76 34.41
CA LEU A 33 -23.31 18.26 33.48
C LEU A 33 -23.92 17.34 32.41
N LEU A 34 -24.83 16.44 32.78
CA LEU A 34 -25.50 15.54 31.84
C LEU A 34 -26.39 16.31 30.85
N THR A 35 -27.09 17.35 31.28
CA THR A 35 -27.89 18.18 30.36
C THR A 35 -27.02 19.01 29.43
N VAL A 36 -25.90 19.57 29.91
CA VAL A 36 -24.93 20.28 29.06
C VAL A 36 -24.28 19.34 28.04
N TYR A 37 -23.90 18.12 28.43
CA TYR A 37 -23.39 17.10 27.49
C TYR A 37 -24.46 16.62 26.49
N ALA A 38 -25.72 16.49 26.91
CA ALA A 38 -26.84 16.16 26.01
C ALA A 38 -27.12 17.29 25.00
N LEU A 39 -27.05 18.55 25.42
CA LEU A 39 -27.16 19.73 24.54
C LEU A 39 -25.97 19.82 23.57
N GLN A 40 -24.73 19.60 24.04
CA GLN A 40 -23.52 19.57 23.21
C GLN A 40 -23.62 18.50 22.11
N THR A 41 -24.04 17.29 22.46
CA THR A 41 -24.19 16.19 21.50
C THR A 41 -25.35 16.40 20.53
N SER A 42 -26.43 17.07 20.95
CA SER A 42 -27.53 17.46 20.07
C SER A 42 -27.10 18.52 19.05
N LEU A 43 -26.32 19.53 19.48
CA LEU A 43 -25.76 20.57 18.61
C LEU A 43 -24.75 20.00 17.59
N MET A 44 -23.91 19.05 17.99
CA MET A 44 -22.95 18.39 17.07
C MET A 44 -23.65 17.53 16.02
N LYS A 45 -24.79 16.90 16.34
CA LYS A 45 -25.59 16.12 15.36
C LYS A 45 -26.29 17.01 14.35
N ILE A 46 -26.80 18.16 14.78
CA ILE A 46 -27.39 19.17 13.88
C ILE A 46 -26.32 19.70 12.92
N TYR A 47 -25.10 19.96 13.41
CA TYR A 47 -23.97 20.35 12.57
C TYR A 47 -23.61 19.26 11.54
N PHE A 48 -23.61 17.99 11.94
CA PHE A 48 -23.35 16.86 11.03
C PHE A 48 -24.45 16.72 9.94
N LEU A 49 -25.71 16.98 10.28
CA LEU A 49 -26.83 16.96 9.33
C LEU A 49 -26.79 18.15 8.35
N PHE A 50 -26.38 19.34 8.79
CA PHE A 50 -26.18 20.50 7.92
C PHE A 50 -24.93 20.37 7.02
N LEU A 51 -23.87 19.70 7.49
CA LEU A 51 -22.67 19.42 6.69
C LEU A 51 -22.98 18.46 5.52
N PHE A 52 -23.92 17.53 5.70
CA PHE A 52 -24.38 16.63 4.63
C PHE A 52 -25.30 17.32 3.61
N LEU A 53 -26.04 18.37 3.99
CA LEU A 53 -26.99 19.04 3.09
C LEU A 53 -26.33 20.03 2.11
N LEU A 54 -25.09 20.46 2.37
CA LEU A 54 -24.34 21.39 1.52
C LEU A 54 -23.54 20.72 0.39
N PHE A 55 -23.62 19.39 0.25
CA PHE A 55 -22.91 18.64 -0.82
C PHE A 55 -23.79 18.30 -2.02
N SER A 56 -24.81 19.12 -2.30
CA SER A 56 -25.70 18.94 -3.46
C SER A 56 -25.49 20.07 -4.47
N ILE A 57 -24.32 20.14 -5.10
CA ILE A 57 -24.14 20.89 -6.36
C ILE A 57 -23.22 20.09 -7.29
N THR A 58 -23.88 19.42 -8.24
CA THR A 58 -23.54 19.29 -9.67
C THR A 58 -22.06 19.15 -10.07
N VAL A 59 -21.69 17.93 -10.48
CA VAL A 59 -20.68 17.76 -11.53
C VAL A 59 -21.41 17.37 -12.82
N PHE A 60 -21.39 18.32 -13.75
CA PHE A 60 -21.71 18.16 -15.16
C PHE A 60 -20.82 17.06 -15.78
N GLY A 61 -21.39 16.32 -16.72
CA GLY A 61 -20.88 15.06 -17.24
C GLY A 61 -19.37 15.02 -17.53
N GLN A 62 -18.73 13.97 -17.03
CA GLN A 62 -17.47 13.53 -17.63
C GLN A 62 -17.80 13.04 -19.03
N THR A 63 -17.44 13.85 -20.04
CA THR A 63 -17.12 13.32 -21.35
C THR A 63 -16.17 12.15 -21.10
N LYS A 64 -16.54 10.96 -21.58
CA LYS A 64 -15.61 9.84 -21.70
C LYS A 64 -14.60 10.23 -22.77
N ASN A 65 -13.66 11.12 -22.41
CA ASN A 65 -12.35 11.12 -23.00
C ASN A 65 -11.71 9.81 -22.55
N SER A 66 -12.05 8.74 -23.25
CA SER A 66 -11.11 7.68 -23.54
C SER A 66 -9.94 8.38 -24.23
N LYS A 67 -9.06 9.02 -23.45
CA LYS A 67 -7.64 9.08 -23.82
C LYS A 67 -7.34 7.64 -24.18
N THR A 68 -7.13 7.37 -25.46
CA THR A 68 -6.60 6.10 -25.94
C THR A 68 -5.43 5.82 -25.01
N LYS A 69 -5.67 4.95 -24.03
CA LYS A 69 -4.67 4.63 -23.02
C LYS A 69 -3.60 3.99 -23.87
N ASN A 70 -2.52 4.72 -24.13
CA ASN A 70 -1.49 4.25 -25.05
C ASN A 70 -1.03 2.94 -24.43
N LYS A 71 -1.46 1.83 -25.02
CA LYS A 71 -1.32 0.52 -24.39
C LYS A 71 0.17 0.28 -24.44
N MET A 72 0.79 0.26 -23.26
CA MET A 72 2.21 -0.02 -23.11
C MET A 72 2.57 -1.23 -23.99
N ASP A 73 3.53 -1.03 -24.88
CA ASP A 73 3.93 -2.03 -25.86
C ASP A 73 4.94 -3.00 -25.23
N LEU A 74 4.41 -4.07 -24.64
CA LEU A 74 5.19 -5.12 -24.01
C LEU A 74 5.89 -6.04 -25.02
N SER A 75 5.63 -5.90 -26.33
CA SER A 75 6.32 -6.70 -27.35
C SER A 75 7.82 -6.39 -27.43
N LYS A 76 8.22 -5.20 -26.96
CA LYS A 76 9.61 -4.74 -26.87
C LYS A 76 10.44 -5.47 -25.82
N ILE A 77 9.81 -6.20 -24.90
CA ILE A 77 10.52 -7.06 -23.94
C ILE A 77 10.90 -8.35 -24.68
N GLU A 78 12.16 -8.41 -25.13
CA GLU A 78 12.68 -9.53 -25.94
C GLU A 78 12.70 -10.86 -25.17
N ASN A 79 13.03 -10.81 -23.87
CA ASN A 79 13.02 -11.99 -23.02
C ASN A 79 11.60 -12.49 -22.77
N GLU A 80 11.28 -13.70 -23.26
CA GLU A 80 9.92 -14.23 -23.20
C GLU A 80 9.41 -14.49 -21.78
N THR A 81 10.27 -14.97 -20.88
CA THR A 81 9.90 -15.22 -19.47
C THR A 81 9.64 -13.91 -18.74
N VAL A 82 10.49 -12.88 -18.94
CA VAL A 82 10.27 -11.55 -18.36
C VAL A 82 9.02 -10.90 -18.95
N ARG A 83 8.81 -11.00 -20.26
CA ARG A 83 7.59 -10.51 -20.91
C ARG A 83 6.34 -11.18 -20.34
N THR A 84 6.40 -12.48 -20.08
CA THR A 84 5.29 -13.22 -19.46
C THR A 84 5.03 -12.75 -18.04
N ALA A 85 6.08 -12.58 -17.23
CA ALA A 85 5.96 -12.04 -15.88
C ALA A 85 5.36 -10.63 -15.88
N ILE A 86 5.86 -9.70 -16.69
CA ILE A 86 5.32 -8.34 -16.76
C ILE A 86 3.87 -8.34 -17.25
N ASN A 87 3.49 -9.15 -18.25
CA ASN A 87 2.10 -9.31 -18.65
C ASN A 87 1.21 -9.81 -17.49
N ALA A 88 1.70 -10.78 -16.71
CA ALA A 88 0.99 -11.32 -15.55
C ALA A 88 0.78 -10.24 -14.47
N LEU A 89 1.80 -9.42 -14.19
CA LEU A 89 1.70 -8.29 -13.28
C LEU A 89 0.66 -7.27 -13.75
N GLN A 90 0.73 -6.85 -15.02
CA GLN A 90 -0.24 -5.90 -15.61
C GLN A 90 -1.68 -6.44 -15.57
N ALA A 91 -1.87 -7.76 -15.71
CA ALA A 91 -3.15 -8.45 -15.67
C ALA A 91 -3.61 -8.84 -14.25
N ASN A 92 -2.80 -8.57 -13.22
CA ASN A 92 -3.04 -8.99 -11.84
C ASN A 92 -3.21 -10.52 -11.68
N ASN A 93 -2.47 -11.30 -12.48
CA ASN A 93 -2.52 -12.75 -12.53
C ASN A 93 -1.36 -13.37 -11.73
N ARG A 94 -1.66 -13.80 -10.51
CA ARG A 94 -0.67 -14.35 -9.57
C ARG A 94 -0.06 -15.66 -10.05
N ASP A 95 -0.90 -16.56 -10.56
CA ASP A 95 -0.46 -17.92 -10.91
C ASP A 95 0.56 -17.88 -12.04
N THR A 96 0.31 -17.06 -13.07
CA THR A 96 1.26 -16.88 -14.17
C THR A 96 2.52 -16.13 -13.72
N TRP A 97 2.41 -15.16 -12.81
CA TRP A 97 3.58 -14.49 -12.25
C TRP A 97 4.50 -15.49 -11.54
N TYR A 98 3.98 -16.24 -10.57
CA TYR A 98 4.79 -17.17 -9.78
C TYR A 98 5.32 -18.35 -10.61
N ALA A 99 4.61 -18.79 -11.66
CA ALA A 99 5.09 -19.83 -12.57
C ALA A 99 6.38 -19.45 -13.32
N CYS A 100 6.67 -18.15 -13.48
CA CYS A 100 7.89 -17.67 -14.14
C CYS A 100 9.15 -17.84 -13.27
N PHE A 101 9.00 -17.99 -11.96
CA PHE A 101 10.11 -18.06 -11.01
C PHE A 101 10.45 -19.50 -10.63
N THR A 102 11.68 -19.70 -10.14
CA THR A 102 12.05 -20.89 -9.37
C THR A 102 11.47 -20.79 -7.95
N ASP A 103 11.32 -21.93 -7.28
CA ASP A 103 10.73 -21.97 -5.93
C ASP A 103 11.63 -21.29 -4.88
N ASP A 104 12.93 -21.17 -5.19
CA ASP A 104 13.98 -20.57 -4.37
C ASP A 104 14.43 -19.18 -4.87
N ALA A 105 13.65 -18.54 -5.73
CA ALA A 105 14.01 -17.25 -6.32
C ALA A 105 14.28 -16.19 -5.25
N SER A 106 15.43 -15.52 -5.36
CA SER A 106 15.83 -14.45 -4.46
C SER A 106 15.18 -13.12 -4.86
N PHE A 107 14.89 -12.26 -3.88
CA PHE A 107 14.22 -10.98 -4.13
C PHE A 107 14.76 -9.86 -3.25
N THR A 108 14.95 -8.68 -3.85
CA THR A 108 15.31 -7.46 -3.14
C THR A 108 14.43 -6.27 -3.51
N ASP A 109 14.16 -5.41 -2.54
CA ASP A 109 13.52 -4.10 -2.71
C ASP A 109 14.46 -3.02 -2.17
N ASP A 110 14.90 -2.12 -3.04
CA ASP A 110 15.96 -1.13 -2.78
C ASP A 110 17.21 -1.77 -2.16
N GLY A 111 17.58 -2.97 -2.67
CA GLY A 111 18.72 -3.75 -2.20
C GLY A 111 18.52 -4.47 -0.87
N ARG A 112 17.34 -4.39 -0.26
CA ARG A 112 17.01 -5.11 0.99
C ARG A 112 16.40 -6.47 0.64
N PRO A 113 16.96 -7.60 1.10
CA PRO A 113 16.37 -8.91 0.86
C PRO A 113 15.00 -9.03 1.51
N LEU A 114 14.02 -9.51 0.74
CA LEU A 114 12.64 -9.76 1.17
C LEU A 114 12.15 -11.10 0.62
N ASP A 115 11.03 -11.59 1.16
CA ASP A 115 10.34 -12.75 0.60
C ASP A 115 9.51 -12.32 -0.63
N LEU A 116 9.80 -12.91 -1.79
CA LEU A 116 9.15 -12.59 -3.07
C LEU A 116 7.64 -12.77 -2.98
N ARG A 117 7.19 -13.88 -2.39
CA ARG A 117 5.78 -14.27 -2.39
C ARG A 117 4.95 -13.36 -1.49
N SER A 118 5.44 -13.10 -0.28
CA SER A 118 4.80 -12.18 0.67
C SER A 118 4.72 -10.75 0.13
N PHE A 119 5.78 -10.27 -0.54
CA PHE A 119 5.78 -8.94 -1.14
C PHE A 119 4.76 -8.84 -2.27
N PHE A 120 4.84 -9.75 -3.26
CA PHE A 120 3.98 -9.68 -4.43
C PHE A 120 2.52 -10.04 -4.12
N ASP A 121 2.24 -10.87 -3.11
CA ASP A 121 0.86 -11.12 -2.68
C ASP A 121 0.17 -9.82 -2.24
N ASN A 122 0.86 -8.96 -1.49
CA ASN A 122 0.35 -7.63 -1.15
C ASN A 122 0.28 -6.71 -2.38
N ALA A 123 1.30 -6.72 -3.25
CA ALA A 123 1.29 -5.92 -4.49
C ALA A 123 0.08 -6.24 -5.38
N PHE A 124 -0.26 -7.53 -5.51
CA PHE A 124 -1.43 -8.00 -6.25
C PHE A 124 -2.76 -7.64 -5.57
N ASP A 125 -2.82 -7.59 -4.24
CA ASP A 125 -4.00 -7.08 -3.52
C ASP A 125 -4.22 -5.58 -3.78
N LYS A 126 -3.13 -4.82 -3.92
CA LYS A 126 -3.15 -3.38 -4.22
C LYS A 126 -3.20 -3.06 -5.72
N LYS A 127 -3.18 -4.08 -6.57
CA LYS A 127 -3.19 -3.98 -8.05
C LYS A 127 -2.05 -3.09 -8.57
N GLU A 128 -0.89 -3.25 -7.96
CA GLU A 128 0.34 -2.56 -8.37
C GLU A 128 0.77 -2.98 -9.77
N LYS A 129 1.25 -2.02 -10.56
CA LYS A 129 1.55 -2.22 -11.98
C LYS A 129 2.33 -1.06 -12.58
N PHE A 130 3.00 -1.32 -13.69
CA PHE A 130 3.56 -0.27 -14.53
C PHE A 130 2.44 0.55 -15.19
N LEU A 131 2.62 1.86 -15.19
CA LEU A 131 1.80 2.83 -15.93
C LEU A 131 2.39 3.06 -17.33
N ASP A 132 3.71 3.10 -17.41
CA ASP A 132 4.51 3.14 -18.63
C ASP A 132 5.85 2.42 -18.42
N ILE A 133 6.49 2.06 -19.52
CA ILE A 133 7.86 1.55 -19.56
C ILE A 133 8.64 2.50 -20.45
N ASP A 134 9.66 3.14 -19.90
CA ASP A 134 10.48 4.14 -20.59
C ASP A 134 11.79 3.56 -21.12
N ALA A 135 12.36 2.54 -20.47
CA ALA A 135 13.54 1.83 -20.93
C ALA A 135 13.45 0.32 -20.72
N ILE A 136 14.03 -0.42 -21.66
CA ILE A 136 14.18 -1.86 -21.65
C ILE A 136 15.63 -2.13 -22.05
N GLU A 137 16.39 -2.72 -21.14
CA GLU A 137 17.81 -2.96 -21.29
C GLU A 137 18.15 -4.44 -21.04
N ASN A 138 19.42 -4.81 -21.21
CA ASN A 138 19.93 -6.14 -20.88
C ASN A 138 19.10 -7.28 -21.53
N ASN A 139 18.84 -7.16 -22.84
CA ASN A 139 18.05 -8.13 -23.61
C ASN A 139 16.64 -8.36 -23.04
N GLY A 140 16.01 -7.30 -22.53
CA GLY A 140 14.67 -7.37 -21.96
C GLY A 140 14.59 -7.83 -20.51
N LYS A 141 15.70 -7.81 -19.77
CA LYS A 141 15.74 -8.21 -18.36
C LYS A 141 15.80 -7.04 -17.38
N ASP A 142 16.11 -5.84 -17.86
CA ASP A 142 16.13 -4.65 -17.03
C ASP A 142 15.01 -3.73 -17.53
N ILE A 143 13.96 -3.57 -16.73
CA ILE A 143 12.75 -2.83 -17.07
C ILE A 143 12.67 -1.56 -16.22
N TYR A 144 12.47 -0.42 -16.85
CA TYR A 144 12.35 0.87 -16.18
C TYR A 144 11.04 1.56 -16.58
N GLY A 145 10.41 2.24 -15.64
CA GLY A 145 9.22 3.04 -15.95
C GLY A 145 8.47 3.52 -14.71
N ASN A 146 7.40 4.26 -14.95
CA ASN A 146 6.53 4.69 -13.86
C ASN A 146 5.66 3.51 -13.38
N PHE A 147 5.67 3.29 -12.07
CA PHE A 147 4.99 2.19 -11.41
C PHE A 147 4.04 2.72 -10.36
N TYR A 148 2.79 2.24 -10.40
CA TYR A 148 1.79 2.50 -9.39
C TYR A 148 1.99 1.51 -8.23
N ALA A 149 2.45 2.02 -7.09
CA ALA A 149 2.75 1.27 -5.87
C ALA A 149 1.63 1.39 -4.82
N GLY A 150 0.38 1.26 -5.28
CA GLY A 150 -0.78 1.24 -4.39
C GLY A 150 -0.91 2.50 -3.54
N GLN A 151 -0.88 2.31 -2.21
CA GLN A 151 -1.02 3.38 -1.22
C GLN A 151 0.20 4.33 -1.15
N TRP A 152 1.35 3.91 -1.68
CA TRP A 152 2.59 4.69 -1.62
C TRP A 152 2.67 5.74 -2.73
N GLY A 153 1.90 5.58 -3.81
CA GLY A 153 1.83 6.53 -4.91
C GLY A 153 2.42 5.97 -6.21
N THR A 154 3.00 6.85 -7.02
CA THR A 154 3.62 6.48 -8.30
C THR A 154 5.08 6.91 -8.30
N PHE A 155 5.96 5.98 -8.64
CA PHE A 155 7.40 6.19 -8.65
C PHE A 155 7.98 5.67 -9.96
N ARG A 156 9.09 6.26 -10.41
CA ARG A 156 9.92 5.62 -11.41
C ARG A 156 10.73 4.53 -10.73
N VAL A 157 10.65 3.30 -11.23
CA VAL A 157 11.29 2.12 -10.64
C VAL A 157 12.11 1.39 -11.70
N PHE A 158 13.00 0.52 -11.23
CA PHE A 158 13.60 -0.53 -12.04
C PHE A 158 13.13 -1.90 -11.55
N PHE A 159 12.97 -2.84 -12.47
CA PHE A 159 12.82 -4.28 -12.21
C PHE A 159 13.94 -4.98 -12.99
N LYS A 160 14.87 -5.61 -12.29
CA LYS A 160 15.99 -6.35 -12.86
C LYS A 160 15.83 -7.83 -12.63
N PHE A 161 15.66 -8.56 -13.72
CA PHE A 161 15.39 -9.98 -13.72
C PHE A 161 16.67 -10.77 -14.00
N HIS A 162 16.90 -11.81 -13.22
CA HIS A 162 17.93 -12.80 -13.52
C HIS A 162 17.25 -14.11 -13.90
N GLN A 163 17.79 -14.72 -14.96
CA GLN A 163 17.23 -15.93 -15.53
C GLN A 163 18.27 -17.04 -15.40
N HIS A 164 17.85 -18.14 -14.79
CA HIS A 164 18.61 -19.35 -14.67
C HIS A 164 18.69 -20.07 -16.02
N THR A 165 19.64 -21.00 -16.17
CA THR A 165 19.89 -21.75 -17.43
C THR A 165 18.71 -22.62 -17.87
N ASN A 166 17.77 -22.92 -16.97
CA ASN A 166 16.53 -23.65 -17.26
C ASN A 166 15.41 -22.76 -17.82
N GLY A 167 15.66 -21.45 -17.99
CA GLY A 167 14.70 -20.48 -18.51
C GLY A 167 13.75 -19.88 -17.47
N LYS A 168 13.80 -20.31 -16.20
CA LYS A 168 13.06 -19.68 -15.10
C LYS A 168 13.85 -18.53 -14.47
N LEU A 169 13.14 -17.62 -13.82
CA LEU A 169 13.71 -16.49 -13.10
C LEU A 169 14.14 -16.92 -11.69
N ASP A 170 15.39 -16.70 -11.32
CA ASP A 170 15.98 -17.07 -10.03
C ASP A 170 16.32 -15.86 -9.14
N ARG A 171 16.26 -14.64 -9.70
CA ARG A 171 16.31 -13.41 -8.92
C ARG A 171 15.49 -12.30 -9.55
N LEU A 172 14.89 -11.48 -8.69
CA LEU A 172 14.33 -10.18 -9.04
C LEU A 172 14.83 -9.11 -8.08
N ASP A 173 15.47 -8.09 -8.62
CA ASP A 173 15.83 -6.89 -7.86
C ASP A 173 14.94 -5.73 -8.32
N ILE A 174 14.18 -5.16 -7.39
CA ILE A 174 13.40 -3.94 -7.64
C ILE A 174 13.93 -2.79 -6.80
N GLY A 175 13.63 -1.59 -7.25
CA GLY A 175 13.88 -0.40 -6.46
C GLY A 175 13.51 0.87 -7.19
N GLN A 176 13.61 1.99 -6.48
CA GLN A 176 13.39 3.29 -7.06
C GLN A 176 14.51 3.63 -8.05
N ALA A 177 14.14 4.02 -9.27
CA ALA A 177 15.09 4.49 -10.26
C ALA A 177 15.19 6.01 -10.15
N HIS A 178 16.41 6.50 -9.88
CA HIS A 178 16.71 7.92 -10.00
C HIS A 178 16.79 8.31 -11.49
N GLN A 179 16.42 9.55 -11.79
CA GLN A 179 16.40 10.09 -13.16
C GLN A 179 17.80 10.13 -13.77
#